data_AF-A0A7W0P3U2-F1
#
_entry.id   AF-A0A7W0P3U2-F1
#
_cell.length_a   1.000
_cell.length_b   1.000
_cell.length_c   1.000
_cell.angle_alpha   90.00
_cell.angle_beta   90.00
_cell.angle_gamma   90.00
#
_symmetry.space_group_name_H-M   'P 1'
#
loop_
_entity.id
_entity.type
_entity.pdbx_description
1 polymer ?
#
loop_
_entity_poly.entity_id
_entity_poly.type
_entity_poly.pdbx_seq_one_letter_code
_entity_poly.pdbx_strand_id
1 'polypeptide(L)'
;MPGSRTSSRFAWSLVGLTVVILLAALVFLILGLGTPFPESAFGFKGWGLILASAFAVAGVLIASRVPSNPIGWVLLAAGVGTAVQEFAQHYSQYGLYHAPGEVPGADVAAWFTEWVWIPYMAAVALVIPMLYPTGRLLSRRWGYILVLGLIGATAGALCFGLAPGELESFPGVPNPFGIDGADWIRPVGDIVMLVFASALLGAIASMAIRYRRSRGEERQQLKWLLLALSLLGSTFIVGVPYWTLGGNGTTSLDVVEYLLVVALVSIPVAIGVAILK
;
A
#
# COMPACT_ATOMS: atom_id res chain seq x y z
N MET A 1 -9.69 31.53 -5.89
CA MET A 1 -10.70 30.57 -5.37
C MET A 1 -10.42 30.30 -3.90
N PRO A 2 -11.35 30.60 -2.98
CA PRO A 2 -11.15 30.45 -1.52
C PRO A 2 -10.80 29.01 -1.07
N GLY A 3 -11.16 27.98 -1.84
CA GLY A 3 -10.92 26.57 -1.49
C GLY A 3 -9.47 26.09 -1.59
N SER A 4 -8.61 26.71 -2.41
CA SER A 4 -7.25 26.20 -2.62
C SER A 4 -6.35 26.34 -1.39
N ARG A 5 -6.53 27.43 -0.61
CA ARG A 5 -5.78 27.66 0.63
C ARG A 5 -6.14 26.66 1.73
N THR A 6 -7.44 26.33 1.88
CA THR A 6 -7.90 25.36 2.87
C THR A 6 -7.43 23.95 2.52
N SER A 7 -7.55 23.54 1.25
CA SER A 7 -7.05 22.24 0.77
C SER A 7 -5.54 22.10 0.98
N SER A 8 -4.76 23.14 0.68
CA SER A 8 -3.30 23.08 0.90
C SER A 8 -2.94 22.98 2.39
N ARG A 9 -3.59 23.76 3.27
CA ARG A 9 -3.35 23.65 4.73
C ARG A 9 -3.68 22.24 5.24
N PHE A 10 -4.79 21.67 4.80
CA PHE A 10 -5.18 20.30 5.18
C PHE A 10 -4.17 19.25 4.69
N ALA A 11 -3.70 19.36 3.44
CA ALA A 11 -2.66 18.47 2.91
C ALA A 11 -1.36 18.55 3.73
N TRP A 12 -0.92 19.75 4.10
CA TRP A 12 0.26 19.94 4.95
C TRP A 12 0.06 19.42 6.39
N SER A 13 -1.15 19.55 6.96
CA SER A 13 -1.46 18.94 8.26
C SER A 13 -1.34 17.42 8.21
N LEU A 14 -1.78 16.77 7.12
CA LEU A 14 -1.61 15.32 6.94
C LEU A 14 -0.14 14.93 6.84
N VAL A 15 0.70 15.73 6.18
CA VAL A 15 2.16 15.50 6.16
C VAL A 15 2.75 15.66 7.55
N GLY A 16 2.39 16.71 8.30
CA GLY A 16 2.85 16.91 9.68
C GLY A 16 2.50 15.70 10.57
N LEU A 17 1.27 15.19 10.46
CA LEU A 17 0.84 13.98 11.14
C LEU A 17 1.67 12.75 10.70
N THR A 18 1.89 12.59 9.40
CA THR A 18 2.70 11.49 8.85
C THR A 18 4.12 11.51 9.40
N VAL A 19 4.74 12.70 9.47
CA VAL A 19 6.10 12.86 10.02
C VAL A 19 6.14 12.47 11.50
N VAL A 20 5.16 12.88 12.30
CA VAL A 20 5.09 12.50 13.72
C VAL A 20 4.98 10.99 13.88
N ILE A 21 4.14 10.34 13.08
CA ILE A 21 3.97 8.88 13.11
C ILE A 21 5.27 8.17 12.67
N LEU A 22 5.93 8.66 11.62
CA LEU A 22 7.19 8.10 11.15
C LEU A 22 8.33 8.26 12.15
N LEU A 23 8.38 9.37 12.89
CA LEU A 23 9.36 9.54 13.97
C LEU A 23 9.10 8.56 15.10
N ALA A 24 7.83 8.32 15.47
CA ALA A 24 7.48 7.30 16.45
C ALA A 24 7.85 5.88 15.97
N ALA A 25 7.56 5.56 14.71
CA ALA A 25 7.95 4.30 14.09
C ALA A 25 9.48 4.11 14.09
N LEU A 26 10.23 5.17 13.79
CA LEU A 26 11.69 5.17 13.80
C LEU A 26 12.26 4.90 15.20
N VAL A 27 11.64 5.44 16.25
CA VAL A 27 12.06 5.14 17.63
C VAL A 27 11.94 3.64 17.91
N PHE A 28 10.80 3.02 17.62
CA PHE A 28 10.63 1.57 17.84
C PHE A 28 11.50 0.73 16.93
N LEU A 29 11.74 1.16 15.68
CA LEU A 29 12.70 0.52 14.78
C LEU A 29 14.10 0.52 15.39
N ILE A 30 14.55 1.64 15.95
CA ILE A 30 15.88 1.78 16.59
C ILE A 30 15.96 0.89 17.83
N LEU A 31 14.96 0.94 18.70
CA LEU A 31 14.89 0.11 19.91
C LEU A 31 14.87 -1.40 19.56
N GLY A 32 14.16 -1.77 18.49
CA GLY A 32 14.04 -3.12 17.96
C GLY A 32 15.12 -3.51 16.93
N LEU A 33 16.24 -2.79 16.81
CA LEU A 33 17.26 -3.16 15.81
C LEU A 33 17.77 -4.60 16.00
N GLY A 34 17.90 -5.03 17.26
CA GLY A 34 18.34 -6.36 17.65
C GLY A 34 17.28 -7.46 17.56
N THR A 35 16.01 -7.16 17.28
CA THR A 35 15.01 -8.23 17.10
C THR A 35 15.20 -8.90 15.74
N PRO A 36 15.08 -10.24 15.64
CA PRO A 36 15.08 -10.91 14.34
C PRO A 36 13.97 -10.34 13.45
N PHE A 37 14.29 -10.04 12.19
CA PHE A 37 13.28 -9.72 11.18
C PHE A 37 12.71 -11.04 10.65
N PRO A 38 11.39 -11.26 10.62
CA PRO A 38 10.83 -12.50 10.10
C PRO A 38 11.29 -12.75 8.66
N GLU A 39 11.68 -13.98 8.32
CA GLU A 39 12.06 -14.34 6.94
C GLU A 39 10.89 -14.19 5.95
N SER A 40 9.65 -14.21 6.45
CA SER A 40 8.44 -13.96 5.67
C SER A 40 8.14 -12.48 5.46
N ALA A 41 8.83 -11.58 6.15
CA ALA A 41 8.53 -10.15 6.06
C ALA A 41 9.10 -9.56 4.77
N PHE A 42 8.25 -8.83 4.05
CA PHE A 42 8.63 -8.18 2.80
C PHE A 42 9.52 -6.95 3.04
N GLY A 43 10.55 -6.78 2.24
CA GLY A 43 11.50 -5.67 2.20
C GLY A 43 12.56 -5.70 3.31
N PHE A 44 13.54 -4.80 3.25
CA PHE A 44 14.51 -4.63 4.35
C PHE A 44 13.95 -3.80 5.50
N LYS A 45 14.39 -4.03 6.74
CA LYS A 45 13.97 -3.25 7.92
C LYS A 45 13.92 -1.73 7.64
N GLY A 46 12.73 -1.15 7.76
CA GLY A 46 12.49 0.29 7.60
C GLY A 46 12.23 0.78 6.18
N TRP A 47 12.11 -0.12 5.19
CA TRP A 47 11.76 0.25 3.82
C TRP A 47 10.42 1.00 3.72
N GLY A 48 9.45 0.68 4.58
CA GLY A 48 8.13 1.30 4.56
C GLY A 48 8.16 2.76 5.02
N LEU A 49 9.13 3.19 5.83
CA LEU A 49 9.35 4.61 6.14
C LEU A 49 9.70 5.41 4.87
N ILE A 50 10.49 4.82 3.97
CA ILE A 50 10.86 5.43 2.69
C ILE A 50 9.62 5.50 1.79
N LEU A 51 8.84 4.42 1.72
CA LEU A 51 7.63 4.37 0.92
C LEU A 51 6.58 5.39 1.40
N ALA A 52 6.31 5.44 2.71
CA ALA A 52 5.40 6.41 3.32
C ALA A 52 5.82 7.85 3.01
N SER A 53 7.12 8.14 3.12
CA SER A 53 7.69 9.45 2.79
C SER A 53 7.49 9.80 1.31
N ALA A 54 7.76 8.85 0.41
CA ALA A 54 7.58 9.06 -1.03
C ALA A 54 6.11 9.35 -1.39
N PHE A 55 5.17 8.60 -0.80
CA PHE A 55 3.74 8.84 -0.95
C PHE A 55 3.31 10.20 -0.39
N ALA A 56 3.73 10.54 0.83
CA ALA A 56 3.38 11.80 1.47
C ALA A 56 3.90 13.01 0.68
N VAL A 57 5.15 12.96 0.21
CA VAL A 57 5.77 14.03 -0.60
C VAL A 57 5.06 14.17 -1.95
N ALA A 58 4.88 13.08 -2.70
CA ALA A 58 4.18 13.15 -3.98
C ALA A 58 2.73 13.64 -3.81
N GLY A 59 2.04 13.10 -2.80
CA GLY A 59 0.66 13.44 -2.48
C GLY A 59 0.48 14.90 -2.10
N VAL A 60 1.31 15.45 -1.20
CA VAL A 60 1.17 16.86 -0.76
C VAL A 60 1.46 17.83 -1.89
N LEU A 61 2.44 17.52 -2.75
CA LEU A 61 2.79 18.37 -3.88
C LEU A 61 1.65 18.42 -4.91
N ILE A 62 1.05 17.26 -5.22
CA ILE A 62 -0.11 17.19 -6.13
C ILE A 62 -1.35 17.83 -5.48
N ALA A 63 -1.70 17.46 -4.25
CA ALA A 63 -2.90 17.97 -3.58
C ALA A 63 -2.84 19.48 -3.30
N SER A 64 -1.66 20.05 -3.09
CA SER A 64 -1.48 21.50 -2.89
C SER A 64 -1.49 22.29 -4.20
N ARG A 65 -0.94 21.74 -5.28
CA ARG A 65 -0.83 22.44 -6.58
C ARG A 65 -2.04 22.21 -7.48
N VAL A 66 -2.62 21.01 -7.45
CA VAL A 66 -3.76 20.57 -8.27
C VAL A 66 -4.81 19.91 -7.37
N PRO A 67 -5.45 20.66 -6.43
CA PRO A 67 -6.36 20.10 -5.42
C PRO A 67 -7.59 19.38 -6.00
N SER A 68 -7.96 19.68 -7.25
CA SER A 68 -9.04 19.02 -7.97
C SER A 68 -8.69 17.63 -8.50
N ASN A 69 -7.41 17.23 -8.47
CA ASN A 69 -6.97 15.90 -8.91
C ASN A 69 -6.99 14.92 -7.72
N PRO A 70 -7.88 13.90 -7.71
CA PRO A 70 -7.99 12.95 -6.60
C PRO A 70 -6.71 12.17 -6.31
N ILE A 71 -5.82 12.03 -7.29
CA ILE A 71 -4.58 11.25 -7.16
C ILE A 71 -3.68 11.77 -6.03
N GLY A 72 -3.58 13.09 -5.87
CA GLY A 72 -2.79 13.67 -4.77
C GLY A 72 -3.30 13.28 -3.39
N TRP A 73 -4.63 13.22 -3.23
CA TRP A 73 -5.29 12.82 -1.99
C TRP A 73 -5.14 11.32 -1.72
N VAL A 74 -5.23 10.48 -2.75
CA VAL A 74 -4.99 9.04 -2.61
C VAL A 74 -3.55 8.76 -2.19
N LEU A 75 -2.57 9.46 -2.79
CA LEU A 75 -1.17 9.32 -2.40
C LEU A 75 -0.93 9.82 -0.96
N LEU A 76 -1.57 10.91 -0.53
CA LEU A 76 -1.51 11.35 0.87
C LEU A 76 -2.11 10.31 1.83
N ALA A 77 -3.29 9.77 1.52
CA ALA A 77 -3.92 8.75 2.32
C ALA A 77 -3.07 7.48 2.41
N ALA A 78 -2.43 7.08 1.30
CA ALA A 78 -1.46 5.99 1.28
C ALA A 78 -0.24 6.29 2.14
N GLY A 79 0.32 7.51 2.09
CA GLY A 79 1.45 7.91 2.94
C GLY A 79 1.12 7.84 4.44
N VAL A 80 -0.06 8.32 4.84
CA VAL A 80 -0.55 8.20 6.22
C VAL A 80 -0.76 6.72 6.59
N GLY A 81 -1.44 5.95 5.74
CA GLY A 81 -1.72 4.53 5.97
C GLY A 81 -0.45 3.70 6.14
N THR A 82 0.54 3.88 5.27
CA THR A 82 1.85 3.23 5.38
C THR A 82 2.59 3.67 6.63
N ALA A 83 2.57 4.95 7.00
CA ALA A 83 3.21 5.40 8.25
C ALA A 83 2.58 4.76 9.50
N VAL A 84 1.25 4.68 9.57
CA VAL A 84 0.55 4.03 10.69
C VAL A 84 0.89 2.54 10.74
N GLN A 85 0.94 1.87 9.59
CA GLN A 85 1.35 0.47 9.53
C GLN A 85 2.78 0.26 10.02
N GLU A 86 3.75 1.08 9.57
CA GLU A 86 5.15 0.96 10.01
C GLU A 86 5.29 1.20 11.51
N PHE A 87 4.54 2.16 12.06
CA PHE A 87 4.47 2.35 13.50
C PHE A 87 3.95 1.09 14.20
N ALA A 88 2.81 0.55 13.75
CA ALA A 88 2.22 -0.65 14.33
C ALA A 88 3.16 -1.87 14.23
N GLN A 89 3.86 -2.03 13.11
CA GLN A 89 4.81 -3.10 12.85
C GLN A 89 5.99 -3.06 13.82
N HIS A 90 6.64 -1.91 13.96
CA HIS A 90 7.80 -1.80 14.84
C HIS A 90 7.39 -1.81 16.32
N TYR A 91 6.23 -1.24 16.65
CA TYR A 91 5.66 -1.30 18.00
C TYR A 91 5.35 -2.74 18.42
N SER A 92 4.66 -3.50 17.57
CA SER A 92 4.30 -4.89 17.86
C SER A 92 5.53 -5.78 17.93
N GLN A 93 6.49 -5.64 17.02
CA GLN A 93 7.74 -6.38 17.06
C GLN A 93 8.53 -6.10 18.34
N TYR A 94 8.61 -4.83 18.75
CA TYR A 94 9.23 -4.45 20.02
C TYR A 94 8.50 -5.09 21.21
N GLY A 95 7.19 -4.92 21.30
CA GLY A 95 6.39 -5.39 22.44
C GLY A 95 6.16 -6.90 22.52
N LEU A 96 6.27 -7.63 21.41
CA LEU A 96 6.09 -9.09 21.37
C LEU A 96 7.42 -9.84 21.49
N TYR A 97 8.51 -9.32 20.91
CA TYR A 97 9.77 -10.08 20.79
C TYR A 97 10.96 -9.43 21.50
N HIS A 98 11.00 -8.10 21.66
CA HIS A 98 12.11 -7.44 22.36
C HIS A 98 11.85 -7.30 23.86
N ALA A 99 10.66 -6.82 24.21
CA ALA A 99 10.24 -6.48 25.56
C ALA A 99 8.84 -7.04 25.86
N PRO A 100 8.68 -8.39 25.90
CA PRO A 100 7.37 -9.02 26.08
C PRO A 100 6.68 -8.57 27.36
N GLY A 101 5.47 -8.02 27.23
CA GLY A 101 4.64 -7.58 28.36
C GLY A 101 4.99 -6.20 28.94
N GLU A 102 5.99 -5.50 28.42
CA GLU A 102 6.36 -4.15 28.89
C GLU A 102 5.50 -3.04 28.28
N VAL A 103 4.93 -3.29 27.09
CA VAL A 103 4.06 -2.33 26.39
C VAL A 103 2.68 -2.94 26.13
N PRO A 104 1.59 -2.16 26.30
CA PRO A 104 0.23 -2.68 26.14
C PRO A 104 -0.16 -2.82 24.67
N GLY A 105 -0.99 -3.82 24.35
CA GLY A 105 -1.63 -3.93 23.02
C GLY A 105 -0.69 -4.21 21.85
N ALA A 106 0.46 -4.86 22.10
CA ALA A 106 1.39 -5.25 21.05
C ALA A 106 0.79 -6.29 20.07
N ASP A 107 -0.07 -7.17 20.58
CA ASP A 107 -0.90 -8.12 19.85
C ASP A 107 -1.94 -7.43 18.95
N VAL A 108 -2.61 -6.38 19.46
CA VAL A 108 -3.55 -5.56 18.68
C VAL A 108 -2.82 -4.80 17.57
N ALA A 109 -1.63 -4.28 17.85
CA ALA A 109 -0.80 -3.64 16.83
C ALA A 109 -0.34 -4.64 15.76
N ALA A 110 0.06 -5.86 16.14
CA ALA A 110 0.38 -6.93 15.20
C ALA A 110 -0.84 -7.26 14.31
N TRP A 111 -1.99 -7.50 14.92
CA TRP A 111 -3.25 -7.72 14.21
C TRP A 111 -3.55 -6.63 13.18
N PHE A 112 -3.36 -5.37 13.56
CA PHE A 112 -3.61 -4.23 12.67
C PHE A 112 -2.74 -4.27 11.41
N THR A 113 -1.49 -4.71 11.52
CA THR A 113 -0.57 -4.78 10.37
C THR A 113 -0.97 -5.82 9.32
N GLU A 114 -1.72 -6.86 9.70
CA GLU A 114 -2.12 -7.93 8.77
C GLU A 114 -3.03 -7.43 7.64
N TRP A 115 -3.90 -6.46 7.94
CA TRP A 115 -4.98 -6.08 7.02
C TRP A 115 -5.04 -4.60 6.65
N VAL A 116 -4.49 -3.69 7.47
CA VAL A 116 -4.63 -2.23 7.25
C VAL A 116 -4.07 -1.78 5.89
N TRP A 117 -3.09 -2.52 5.37
CA TRP A 117 -2.44 -2.20 4.11
C TRP A 117 -3.36 -2.34 2.90
N ILE A 118 -4.32 -3.27 2.97
CA ILE A 118 -5.15 -3.67 1.84
C ILE A 118 -6.01 -2.50 1.32
N PRO A 119 -6.80 -1.77 2.13
CA PRO A 119 -7.67 -0.71 1.61
C PRO A 119 -6.91 0.44 0.95
N TYR A 120 -5.81 0.92 1.57
CA TYR A 120 -5.08 2.06 1.03
C TYR A 120 -4.22 1.67 -0.18
N MET A 121 -3.63 0.46 -0.21
CA MET A 121 -2.94 -0.05 -1.40
C MET A 121 -3.91 -0.38 -2.54
N ALA A 122 -5.10 -0.90 -2.24
CA ALA A 122 -6.14 -1.09 -3.25
C ALA A 122 -6.59 0.26 -3.85
N ALA A 123 -6.68 1.31 -3.05
CA ALA A 123 -6.94 2.66 -3.56
C ALA A 123 -5.83 3.14 -4.51
N VAL A 124 -4.55 2.94 -4.16
CA VAL A 124 -3.42 3.23 -5.06
C VAL A 124 -3.52 2.40 -6.35
N ALA A 125 -3.73 1.09 -6.25
CA ALA A 125 -3.72 0.15 -7.36
C ALA A 125 -4.93 0.28 -8.31
N LEU A 126 -6.09 0.74 -7.81
CA LEU A 126 -7.30 0.93 -8.63
C LEU A 126 -7.50 2.38 -9.06
N VAL A 127 -7.44 3.33 -8.12
CA VAL A 127 -7.78 4.73 -8.41
C VAL A 127 -6.75 5.32 -9.36
N ILE A 128 -5.45 5.07 -9.15
CA ILE A 128 -4.41 5.71 -9.96
C ILE A 128 -4.51 5.26 -11.43
N PRO A 129 -4.46 3.97 -11.81
CA PRO A 129 -4.50 3.61 -13.22
C PRO A 129 -5.82 3.98 -13.91
N MET A 130 -6.93 4.01 -13.17
CA MET A 130 -8.25 4.33 -13.72
C MET A 130 -8.49 5.82 -13.92
N LEU A 131 -7.88 6.69 -13.11
CA LEU A 131 -8.06 8.15 -13.17
C LEU A 131 -6.88 8.88 -13.81
N TYR A 132 -5.70 8.26 -13.86
CA TYR A 132 -4.49 8.90 -14.35
C TYR A 132 -4.55 9.22 -15.85
N PRO A 133 -3.97 10.34 -16.30
CA PRO A 133 -3.42 11.44 -15.48
C PRO A 133 -4.47 12.49 -15.06
N THR A 134 -5.62 12.49 -15.72
CA THR A 134 -6.60 13.59 -15.72
C THR A 134 -7.49 13.68 -14.48
N GLY A 135 -7.43 12.70 -13.57
CA GLY A 135 -8.26 12.64 -12.37
C GLY A 135 -9.71 12.24 -12.64
N ARG A 136 -10.04 11.78 -13.85
CA ARG A 136 -11.41 11.43 -14.26
C ARG A 136 -11.45 10.03 -14.83
N LEU A 137 -12.54 9.29 -14.58
CA LEU A 137 -12.79 7.97 -15.18
C LEU A 137 -13.10 8.06 -16.69
N LEU A 138 -12.89 6.95 -17.41
CA LEU A 138 -13.12 6.89 -18.86
C LEU A 138 -14.61 7.02 -19.23
N SER A 139 -15.49 6.52 -18.36
CA SER A 139 -16.95 6.70 -18.41
C SER A 139 -17.57 6.32 -17.06
N ARG A 140 -18.86 6.59 -16.85
CA ARG A 140 -19.59 6.21 -15.61
C ARG A 140 -19.52 4.72 -15.29
N ARG A 141 -19.47 3.84 -16.32
CA ARG A 141 -19.44 2.38 -16.13
C ARG A 141 -18.16 1.90 -15.44
N TRP A 142 -17.04 2.59 -15.68
CA TRP A 142 -15.78 2.30 -14.97
C TRP A 142 -15.85 2.64 -13.49
N GLY A 143 -16.79 3.49 -13.08
CA GLY A 143 -17.05 3.78 -11.66
C GLY A 143 -17.50 2.53 -10.91
N TYR A 144 -18.31 1.66 -11.54
CA TYR A 144 -18.73 0.40 -10.91
C TYR A 144 -17.55 -0.54 -10.67
N ILE A 145 -16.63 -0.66 -11.64
CA ILE A 145 -15.43 -1.48 -11.49
C ILE A 145 -14.57 -0.98 -10.34
N LEU A 146 -14.37 0.34 -10.26
CA LEU A 146 -13.61 0.96 -9.18
C LEU A 146 -14.26 0.69 -7.82
N VAL A 147 -15.56 0.97 -7.68
CA VAL A 147 -16.29 0.81 -6.41
C VAL A 147 -16.34 -0.66 -5.99
N LEU A 148 -16.68 -1.58 -6.89
CA LEU A 148 -16.70 -3.01 -6.59
C LEU A 148 -15.31 -3.53 -6.19
N GLY A 149 -14.25 -3.07 -6.85
CA GLY A 149 -12.88 -3.40 -6.48
C GLY A 149 -12.50 -2.91 -5.08
N LEU A 150 -12.86 -1.67 -4.72
CA LEU A 150 -12.59 -1.11 -3.40
C LEU A 150 -13.42 -1.80 -2.30
N ILE A 151 -14.67 -2.13 -2.57
CA ILE A 151 -15.52 -2.93 -1.67
C ILE A 151 -14.89 -4.31 -1.49
N GLY A 152 -14.48 -4.96 -2.58
CA GLY A 152 -13.80 -6.25 -2.55
C GLY A 152 -12.54 -6.20 -1.69
N ALA A 153 -11.64 -5.26 -1.93
CA ALA A 153 -10.43 -5.10 -1.11
C ALA A 153 -10.75 -4.86 0.37
N THR A 154 -11.71 -3.99 0.66
CA THR A 154 -12.07 -3.67 2.06
C THR A 154 -12.71 -4.86 2.77
N ALA A 155 -13.63 -5.57 2.10
CA ALA A 155 -14.24 -6.77 2.66
C ALA A 155 -13.22 -7.91 2.79
N GLY A 156 -12.28 -8.05 1.86
CA GLY A 156 -11.11 -8.93 1.99
C GLY A 156 -10.29 -8.59 3.22
N ALA A 157 -9.95 -7.32 3.43
CA ALA A 157 -9.21 -6.86 4.61
C ALA A 157 -9.92 -7.21 5.93
N LEU A 158 -11.25 -7.04 5.98
CA LEU A 158 -12.05 -7.46 7.13
C LEU A 158 -12.02 -8.98 7.34
N CYS A 159 -12.06 -9.77 6.27
CA CYS A 159 -11.92 -11.22 6.37
C CYS A 159 -10.55 -11.61 6.92
N PHE A 160 -9.46 -10.99 6.44
CA PHE A 160 -8.11 -11.19 7.00
C PHE A 160 -8.04 -10.84 8.48
N GLY A 161 -8.61 -9.70 8.88
CA GLY A 161 -8.61 -9.28 10.29
C GLY A 161 -9.45 -10.16 11.21
N LEU A 162 -10.52 -10.79 10.72
CA LEU A 162 -11.45 -11.58 11.55
C LEU A 162 -11.26 -13.09 11.42
N ALA A 163 -10.39 -13.55 10.51
CA ALA A 163 -10.12 -14.95 10.30
C ALA A 163 -9.57 -15.59 11.59
N PRO A 164 -10.09 -16.76 12.00
CA PRO A 164 -9.54 -17.48 13.14
C PRO A 164 -8.13 -18.00 12.86
N GLY A 165 -7.38 -18.23 13.94
CA GLY A 165 -6.03 -18.79 13.92
C GLY A 165 -4.95 -17.79 14.36
N GLU A 166 -3.71 -18.10 14.00
CA GLU A 166 -2.56 -17.24 14.25
C GLU A 166 -2.43 -16.14 13.20
N LEU A 167 -1.81 -15.03 13.60
CA LEU A 167 -1.42 -13.95 12.71
C LEU A 167 -0.31 -14.44 11.76
N GLU A 168 -0.50 -14.28 10.45
CA GLU A 168 0.41 -14.84 9.43
C GLU A 168 1.81 -14.22 9.50
N SER A 169 1.89 -12.92 9.83
CA SER A 169 3.15 -12.18 9.96
C SER A 169 3.79 -12.33 11.34
N PHE A 170 3.08 -12.89 12.32
CA PHE A 170 3.51 -13.05 13.71
C PHE A 170 3.27 -14.48 14.21
N PRO A 171 4.13 -15.45 13.83
CA PRO A 171 3.97 -16.85 14.23
C PRO A 171 3.88 -17.01 15.75
N GLY A 172 2.95 -17.85 16.20
CA GLY A 172 2.68 -18.10 17.62
C GLY A 172 1.87 -17.01 18.32
N VAL A 173 1.44 -15.95 17.62
CA VAL A 173 0.55 -14.93 18.16
C VAL A 173 -0.88 -15.21 17.67
N PRO A 174 -1.83 -15.56 18.57
CA PRO A 174 -3.21 -15.78 18.17
C PRO A 174 -3.86 -14.47 17.72
N ASN A 175 -4.78 -14.53 16.75
CA ASN A 175 -5.53 -13.36 16.33
C ASN A 175 -6.46 -12.88 17.48
N PRO A 176 -6.23 -11.69 18.07
CA PRO A 176 -7.02 -11.20 19.19
C PRO A 176 -8.49 -10.90 18.84
N PHE A 177 -8.79 -10.75 17.54
CA PHE A 177 -10.15 -10.53 17.02
C PHE A 177 -10.62 -11.65 16.09
N GLY A 178 -9.93 -12.80 16.10
CA GLY A 178 -10.35 -13.98 15.35
C GLY A 178 -11.69 -14.50 15.87
N ILE A 179 -12.59 -14.86 14.95
CA ILE A 179 -13.90 -15.41 15.33
C ILE A 179 -13.79 -16.94 15.36
N ASP A 180 -13.73 -17.52 16.56
CA ASP A 180 -13.65 -18.96 16.75
C ASP A 180 -14.81 -19.72 16.07
N GLY A 181 -14.48 -20.79 15.36
CA GLY A 181 -15.46 -21.61 14.61
C GLY A 181 -15.95 -20.98 13.31
N ALA A 182 -15.45 -19.80 12.92
CA ALA A 182 -15.80 -19.15 11.65
C ALA A 182 -14.77 -19.44 10.53
N ASP A 183 -14.44 -20.72 10.33
CA ASP A 183 -13.47 -21.16 9.30
C ASP A 183 -13.89 -20.76 7.87
N TRP A 184 -15.18 -20.46 7.67
CA TRP A 184 -15.73 -19.95 6.42
C TRP A 184 -15.24 -18.54 6.04
N ILE A 185 -14.68 -17.77 6.98
CA ILE A 185 -14.19 -16.41 6.71
C ILE A 185 -13.05 -16.42 5.67
N ARG A 186 -12.12 -17.38 5.77
CA ARG A 186 -11.00 -17.50 4.82
C ARG A 186 -11.46 -17.69 3.37
N PRO A 187 -12.27 -18.71 3.02
CA PRO A 187 -12.73 -18.88 1.65
C PRO A 187 -13.64 -17.74 1.17
N VAL A 188 -14.40 -17.09 2.05
CA VAL A 188 -15.13 -15.85 1.67
C VAL A 188 -14.15 -14.72 1.34
N GLY A 189 -13.10 -14.55 2.14
CA GLY A 189 -12.01 -13.62 1.87
C GLY A 189 -11.38 -13.86 0.49
N ASP A 190 -11.07 -15.12 0.15
CA ASP A 190 -10.52 -15.49 -1.16
C ASP A 190 -11.47 -15.10 -2.31
N ILE A 191 -12.76 -15.44 -2.19
CA ILE A 191 -13.78 -15.12 -3.21
C ILE A 191 -13.89 -13.60 -3.41
N VAL A 192 -13.91 -12.84 -2.32
CA VAL A 192 -14.02 -11.38 -2.37
C VAL A 192 -12.73 -10.75 -2.93
N MET A 193 -11.57 -11.33 -2.65
CA MET A 193 -10.30 -10.94 -3.27
C MET A 193 -10.27 -11.23 -4.78
N LEU A 194 -11.00 -12.23 -5.29
CA LEU A 194 -11.17 -12.41 -6.73
C LEU A 194 -11.94 -11.25 -7.39
N VAL A 195 -12.88 -10.62 -6.66
CA VAL A 195 -13.56 -9.41 -7.14
C VAL A 195 -12.57 -8.25 -7.27
N PHE A 196 -11.70 -8.08 -6.26
CA PHE A 196 -10.62 -7.09 -6.31
C PHE A 196 -9.65 -7.37 -7.48
N ALA A 197 -9.21 -8.62 -7.65
CA ALA A 197 -8.35 -9.02 -8.76
C ALA A 197 -8.99 -8.75 -10.13
N SER A 198 -10.29 -9.02 -10.27
CA SER A 198 -11.05 -8.71 -11.48
C SER A 198 -11.11 -7.20 -11.75
N ALA A 199 -11.23 -6.39 -10.70
CA ALA A 199 -11.19 -4.93 -10.81
C ALA A 199 -9.80 -4.41 -11.21
N LEU A 200 -8.72 -5.04 -10.75
CA LEU A 200 -7.35 -4.73 -11.19
C LEU A 200 -7.19 -4.96 -12.71
N LEU A 201 -7.74 -6.06 -13.24
CA LEU A 201 -7.77 -6.28 -14.69
C LEU A 201 -8.55 -5.16 -15.40
N GLY A 202 -9.65 -4.70 -14.80
CA GLY A 202 -10.36 -3.51 -15.25
C GLY A 202 -9.50 -2.25 -15.24
N ALA A 203 -8.72 -2.01 -14.19
CA ALA A 203 -7.82 -0.86 -14.10
C ALA A 203 -6.76 -0.88 -15.22
N ILE A 204 -6.17 -2.05 -15.49
CA ILE A 204 -5.23 -2.27 -16.60
C ILE A 204 -5.92 -2.02 -17.94
N ALA A 205 -7.13 -2.56 -18.16
CA ALA A 205 -7.88 -2.35 -19.38
C ALA A 205 -8.24 -0.86 -19.59
N SER A 206 -8.63 -0.16 -18.53
CA SER A 206 -8.90 1.29 -18.56
C SER A 206 -7.68 2.07 -19.03
N MET A 207 -6.52 1.77 -18.44
CA MET A 207 -5.25 2.39 -18.80
C MET A 207 -4.83 2.07 -20.24
N ALA A 208 -4.99 0.83 -20.69
CA ALA A 208 -4.70 0.44 -22.06
C ALA A 208 -5.59 1.18 -23.08
N ILE A 209 -6.90 1.31 -22.79
CA ILE A 209 -7.81 2.05 -23.66
C ILE A 209 -7.44 3.54 -23.71
N ARG A 210 -7.09 4.14 -22.56
CA ARG A 210 -6.58 5.53 -22.51
C ARG A 210 -5.32 5.69 -23.34
N TYR A 211 -4.35 4.80 -23.16
CA TYR A 211 -3.10 4.84 -23.90
C TYR A 211 -3.34 4.81 -25.41
N ARG A 212 -4.25 3.95 -25.88
CA ARG A 212 -4.63 3.88 -27.31
C ARG A 212 -5.31 5.15 -27.83
N ARG A 213 -6.03 5.88 -26.98
CA ARG A 213 -6.74 7.13 -27.35
C ARG A 213 -5.87 8.38 -27.19
N SER A 214 -4.86 8.34 -26.33
CA SER A 214 -4.00 9.47 -25.99
C SER A 214 -3.06 9.88 -27.13
N ARG A 215 -2.76 11.18 -27.22
CA ARG A 215 -1.76 11.77 -28.13
C ARG A 215 -0.94 12.81 -27.37
N GLY A 216 0.24 13.16 -27.89
CA GLY A 216 1.09 14.20 -27.30
C GLY A 216 1.55 13.89 -25.87
N GLU A 217 1.44 14.88 -24.98
CA GLU A 217 1.92 14.84 -23.59
C GLU A 217 1.21 13.80 -22.73
N GLU A 218 -0.11 13.63 -22.87
CA GLU A 218 -0.88 12.64 -22.11
C GLU A 218 -0.33 11.22 -22.34
N ARG A 219 0.10 10.93 -23.57
CA ARG A 219 0.69 9.63 -23.91
C ARG A 219 2.05 9.44 -23.24
N GLN A 220 2.83 10.51 -23.06
CA GLN A 220 4.10 10.43 -22.34
C GLN A 220 3.88 10.22 -20.84
N GLN A 221 2.91 10.92 -20.24
CA GLN A 221 2.52 10.69 -18.85
C GLN A 221 2.12 9.23 -18.62
N LEU A 222 1.31 8.64 -19.51
CA LEU A 222 0.90 7.23 -19.41
C LEU A 222 2.07 6.26 -19.55
N LYS A 223 3.09 6.57 -20.37
CA LYS A 223 4.28 5.72 -20.49
C LYS A 223 5.07 5.63 -19.19
N TRP A 224 5.21 6.73 -18.45
CA TRP A 224 5.92 6.72 -17.17
C TRP A 224 5.23 5.84 -16.13
N LEU A 225 3.89 5.95 -16.05
CA LEU A 225 3.11 5.10 -15.16
C LEU A 225 3.17 3.63 -15.60
N LEU A 226 3.00 3.36 -16.90
CA LEU A 226 3.13 2.02 -17.45
C LEU A 226 4.50 1.41 -17.17
N LEU A 227 5.59 2.18 -17.30
CA LEU A 227 6.93 1.73 -16.99
C LEU A 227 7.06 1.32 -15.52
N ALA A 228 6.58 2.16 -14.59
CA ALA A 228 6.63 1.87 -13.16
C ALA A 228 5.78 0.63 -12.80
N LEU A 229 4.58 0.51 -13.39
CA LEU A 229 3.70 -0.65 -13.19
C LEU A 229 4.24 -1.93 -13.86
N SER A 230 4.91 -1.83 -15.01
CA SER A 230 5.55 -2.96 -15.67
C SER A 230 6.76 -3.44 -14.88
N LEU A 231 7.54 -2.53 -14.30
CA LEU A 231 8.61 -2.90 -13.36
C LEU A 231 8.02 -3.68 -12.19
N LEU A 232 7.02 -3.12 -11.50
CA LEU A 232 6.34 -3.80 -10.39
C LEU A 232 5.79 -5.18 -10.81
N GLY A 233 5.01 -5.24 -11.89
CA GLY A 233 4.42 -6.48 -12.38
C GLY A 233 5.45 -7.52 -12.81
N SER A 234 6.54 -7.11 -13.46
CA SER A 234 7.64 -8.01 -13.83
C SER A 234 8.28 -8.64 -12.60
N THR A 235 8.44 -7.88 -11.52
CA THR A 235 9.07 -8.39 -10.32
C THR A 235 8.12 -9.26 -9.49
N PHE A 236 6.80 -9.09 -9.57
CA PHE A 236 5.84 -10.09 -9.06
C PHE A 236 5.85 -11.38 -9.87
N ILE A 237 5.93 -11.30 -11.20
CA ILE A 237 6.00 -12.47 -12.09
C ILE A 237 7.27 -13.29 -11.84
N VAL A 238 8.40 -12.63 -11.54
CA VAL A 238 9.65 -13.31 -11.20
C VAL A 238 9.66 -13.74 -9.73
N GLY A 239 9.18 -12.89 -8.82
CA GLY A 239 9.20 -13.11 -7.38
C GLY A 239 8.28 -14.25 -6.96
N VAL A 240 7.00 -14.26 -7.34
CA VAL A 240 6.02 -15.24 -6.83
C VAL A 240 6.43 -16.69 -7.13
N PRO A 241 6.83 -17.08 -8.35
CA PRO A 241 7.35 -18.42 -8.61
C PRO A 241 8.64 -18.71 -7.85
N TYR A 242 9.49 -17.71 -7.64
CA TYR A 242 10.76 -17.87 -6.93
C TYR A 242 10.57 -18.09 -5.41
N TRP A 243 9.62 -17.39 -4.78
CA TRP A 243 9.20 -17.61 -3.39
C TRP A 243 8.47 -18.94 -3.18
N THR A 244 7.66 -19.38 -4.17
CA THR A 244 6.86 -20.61 -4.07
C THR A 244 7.60 -21.89 -4.45
N LEU A 245 8.68 -21.81 -5.25
CA LEU A 245 9.42 -22.98 -5.76
C LEU A 245 10.75 -23.28 -5.03
N GLY A 246 10.99 -22.67 -3.86
CA GLY A 246 12.06 -23.11 -2.95
C GLY A 246 13.30 -22.21 -2.85
N GLY A 247 13.16 -20.91 -3.10
CA GLY A 247 14.19 -19.92 -2.78
C GLY A 247 14.31 -19.67 -1.27
N ASN A 248 14.59 -20.68 -0.45
CA ASN A 248 14.92 -20.49 0.96
C ASN A 248 16.45 -20.43 1.11
N GLY A 249 17.02 -19.22 1.07
CA GLY A 249 18.37 -18.98 1.63
C GLY A 249 19.54 -18.76 0.66
N THR A 250 19.39 -18.02 -0.45
CA THR A 250 20.55 -17.52 -1.23
C THR A 250 20.46 -16.02 -1.50
N THR A 251 21.62 -15.34 -1.49
CA THR A 251 21.85 -13.88 -1.65
C THR A 251 21.18 -13.21 -2.87
N SER A 252 20.62 -13.97 -3.80
CA SER A 252 19.84 -13.46 -4.93
C SER A 252 18.43 -12.98 -4.57
N LEU A 253 17.87 -13.43 -3.42
CA LEU A 253 16.56 -13.02 -2.90
C LEU A 253 16.50 -11.53 -2.56
N ASP A 254 17.51 -11.06 -1.83
CA ASP A 254 17.61 -9.68 -1.36
C ASP A 254 17.59 -8.69 -2.53
N VAL A 255 18.24 -9.02 -3.64
CA VAL A 255 18.32 -8.13 -4.81
C VAL A 255 16.95 -7.95 -5.46
N VAL A 256 16.18 -9.02 -5.64
CA VAL A 256 14.84 -8.96 -6.26
C VAL A 256 13.88 -8.17 -5.37
N GLU A 257 13.95 -8.39 -4.06
CA GLU A 257 13.15 -7.68 -3.08
C GLU A 257 13.52 -6.20 -2.96
N TYR A 258 14.81 -5.86 -2.96
CA TYR A 258 15.26 -4.46 -2.97
C TYR A 258 14.84 -3.75 -4.25
N LEU A 259 14.89 -4.45 -5.40
CA LEU A 259 14.36 -3.94 -6.65
C LEU A 259 12.84 -3.72 -6.59
N LEU A 260 12.08 -4.57 -5.89
CA LEU A 260 10.65 -4.35 -5.63
C LEU A 260 10.42 -3.08 -4.82
N VAL A 261 11.17 -2.90 -3.72
CA VAL A 261 11.08 -1.69 -2.90
C VAL A 261 11.38 -0.44 -3.73
N VAL A 262 12.45 -0.47 -4.52
CA VAL A 262 12.81 0.65 -5.41
C VAL A 262 11.69 0.89 -6.45
N ALA A 263 11.14 -0.16 -7.04
CA ALA A 263 10.03 -0.04 -8.00
C ALA A 263 8.79 0.59 -7.33
N LEU A 264 8.41 0.14 -6.14
CA LEU A 264 7.29 0.68 -5.37
C LEU A 264 7.49 2.17 -5.03
N VAL A 265 8.68 2.55 -4.54
CA VAL A 265 9.02 3.94 -4.21
C VAL A 265 9.06 4.82 -5.45
N SER A 266 9.43 4.27 -6.61
CA SER A 266 9.47 5.02 -7.87
C SER A 266 8.09 5.44 -8.39
N ILE A 267 7.02 4.70 -8.03
CA ILE A 267 5.64 4.97 -8.48
C ILE A 267 5.16 6.37 -8.05
N PRO A 268 5.12 6.74 -6.76
CA PRO A 268 4.67 8.07 -6.34
C PRO A 268 5.55 9.18 -6.92
N VAL A 269 6.86 8.96 -7.04
CA VAL A 269 7.80 9.93 -7.62
C VAL A 269 7.47 10.17 -9.10
N ALA A 270 7.30 9.10 -9.88
CA ALA A 270 6.95 9.19 -11.30
C ALA A 270 5.61 9.89 -11.52
N ILE A 271 4.60 9.59 -10.69
CA ILE A 271 3.28 10.23 -10.73
C ILE A 271 3.40 11.73 -10.40
N GLY A 272 4.14 12.07 -9.34
CA GLY A 272 4.41 13.45 -8.95
C GLY A 272 5.06 14.25 -10.07
N VAL A 273 6.13 13.72 -10.67
CA VAL A 273 6.84 14.38 -11.78
C VAL A 273 5.94 14.53 -13.01
N ALA A 274 5.12 13.52 -13.32
CA ALA A 274 4.28 13.54 -14.51
C ALA A 274 3.08 14.50 -14.41
N ILE A 275 2.47 14.63 -13.23
CA ILE A 275 1.31 15.51 -13.00
C ILE A 275 1.72 16.98 -12.82
N LEU A 276 2.92 17.24 -12.29
CA LEU A 276 3.39 18.58 -11.95
C LEU A 276 4.20 19.28 -13.05
N LYS A 277 4.46 18.58 -14.16
CA LYS A 277 4.97 19.17 -15.40
C LYS A 277 3.80 19.74 -16.21
#